data_AF-A0A1X2AK89-F1
#
_entry.id   AF-A0A1X2AK89-F1
#
_cell.length_a   1.000
_cell.length_b   1.000
_cell.length_c   1.000
_cell.angle_alpha   90.00
_cell.angle_beta   90.00
_cell.angle_gamma   90.00
#
_symmetry.space_group_name_H-M   'P 1'
#
loop_
_entity.id
_entity.type
_entity.pdbx_description
1 polymer ?
#
loop_
_entity_poly.entity_id
_entity_poly.type
_entity_poly.pdbx_seq_one_letter_code
_entity_poly.pdbx_strand_id
1 'polypeptide(L)' 'MNRLRFLVAALMAAAVPLAGGGIARADAPGPGDSCTVLHATTQDANGRTMWCNPTMTGNHSLVWQYGGPS' A
#
# COMPACT_ATOMS: atom_id res chain seq x y z
N MET A 1 -36.44 38.38 14.82
CA MET A 1 -36.19 37.61 13.58
C MET A 1 -34.73 37.84 13.23
N ASN A 2 -33.82 36.90 13.01
CA ASN A 2 -33.94 35.49 12.73
C ASN A 2 -32.53 34.88 12.89
N ARG A 3 -32.36 34.05 13.92
CA ARG A 3 -31.58 32.82 13.91
C ARG A 3 -30.05 32.96 13.75
N LEU A 4 -29.37 32.54 14.83
CA LEU A 4 -28.21 31.62 14.79
C LEU A 4 -28.01 31.01 13.40
N ARG A 5 -26.75 30.86 13.00
CA ARG A 5 -26.17 29.79 12.16
C ARG A 5 -25.13 30.46 11.23
N PHE A 6 -23.86 30.09 11.15
CA PHE A 6 -23.26 28.78 11.31
C PHE A 6 -21.80 28.97 11.73
N LEU A 7 -21.45 28.43 12.90
CA LEU A 7 -20.13 27.90 13.16
C LEU A 7 -19.89 26.80 12.11
N VAL A 8 -19.23 27.12 11.00
CA VAL A 8 -18.75 26.07 10.08
C VAL A 8 -17.33 25.75 10.52
N ALA A 9 -17.27 24.79 11.45
CA ALA A 9 -16.07 24.05 11.75
C ALA A 9 -15.48 23.52 10.44
N ALA A 10 -14.30 24.00 10.07
CA ALA A 10 -13.52 23.44 8.99
C ALA A 10 -12.99 22.07 9.44
N LEU A 11 -13.83 21.06 9.33
CA LEU A 11 -13.41 19.66 9.32
C LEU A 11 -12.52 19.48 8.09
N MET A 12 -11.22 19.61 8.28
CA MET A 12 -10.23 19.11 7.33
C MET A 12 -10.42 17.60 7.29
N ALA A 13 -11.22 17.13 6.32
CA ALA A 13 -11.33 15.73 6.00
C ALA A 13 -9.94 15.24 5.59
N ALA A 14 -9.29 14.49 6.48
CA ALA A 14 -8.13 13.71 6.12
C ALA A 14 -8.58 12.75 5.03
N ALA A 15 -8.26 13.06 3.78
CA ALA A 15 -8.39 12.15 2.67
C ALA A 15 -7.35 11.04 2.88
N VAL A 16 -7.71 10.04 3.67
CA VAL A 16 -7.04 8.74 3.63
C VAL A 16 -7.34 8.15 2.26
N PRO A 17 -6.33 7.88 1.41
CA PRO A 17 -6.59 7.10 0.22
C PRO A 17 -6.96 5.70 0.68
N LEU A 18 -8.26 5.40 0.65
CA LEU A 18 -8.73 4.03 0.60
C LEU A 18 -8.34 3.49 -0.78
N ALA A 19 -7.08 3.09 -0.94
CA ALA A 19 -6.66 2.18 -1.99
C ALA A 19 -7.22 0.78 -1.69
N GLY A 20 -8.54 0.70 -1.50
CA GLY A 20 -9.32 -0.52 -1.45
C GLY A 20 -9.82 -0.83 -2.85
N GLY A 21 -8.91 -1.00 -3.81
CA GLY A 21 -9.24 -1.77 -5.01
C GLY A 21 -9.61 -3.17 -4.52
N GLY A 22 -10.80 -3.65 -4.86
CA GLY A 22 -11.28 -4.95 -4.41
C GLY A 22 -10.30 -6.05 -4.76
N ILE A 23 -9.51 -6.49 -3.79
CA ILE A 23 -8.70 -7.68 -3.92
C ILE A 23 -9.58 -8.79 -3.35
N ALA A 24 -10.03 -9.72 -4.20
CA ALA A 24 -10.32 -11.08 -3.75
C ALA A 24 -9.22 -11.43 -2.74
N ARG A 25 -9.55 -11.87 -1.52
CA ARG A 25 -8.59 -12.13 -0.44
C ARG A 25 -7.63 -13.26 -0.87
N ALA A 26 -6.72 -12.95 -1.77
CA ALA A 26 -5.50 -13.69 -1.99
C ALA A 26 -4.71 -13.56 -0.69
N ASP A 27 -4.14 -14.66 -0.26
CA ASP A 27 -3.24 -14.67 0.88
C ASP A 27 -2.23 -13.51 0.75
N ALA A 28 -1.95 -12.82 1.84
CA ALA A 28 -1.01 -11.71 1.79
C ALA A 28 0.35 -12.26 1.32
N PRO A 29 0.97 -11.69 0.28
CA PRO A 29 2.19 -12.26 -0.28
C PRO A 29 3.28 -12.32 0.78
N GLY A 30 4.08 -13.38 0.72
CA GLY A 30 5.28 -13.55 1.53
C GLY A 30 6.53 -12.97 0.87
N PRO A 31 7.60 -12.76 1.65
CA PRO A 31 8.90 -12.44 1.10
C PRO A 31 9.38 -13.55 0.15
N GLY A 32 9.89 -13.17 -1.01
CA GLY A 32 10.32 -14.10 -2.06
C GLY A 32 9.21 -14.50 -3.04
N ASP A 33 7.94 -14.23 -2.73
CA ASP A 33 6.87 -14.45 -3.70
C ASP A 33 7.04 -13.55 -4.91
N SER A 34 6.68 -14.09 -6.08
CA SER A 34 6.78 -13.38 -7.34
C SER A 34 5.86 -12.16 -7.38
N CYS A 35 6.36 -11.07 -7.95
CA CYS A 35 5.60 -9.89 -8.27
C CYS A 35 5.90 -9.46 -9.71
N THR A 36 5.09 -8.57 -10.27
CA THR A 36 5.17 -8.25 -11.71
C THR A 36 5.47 -6.79 -12.00
N VAL A 37 5.45 -5.92 -10.97
CA VAL A 37 5.60 -4.48 -11.13
C VAL A 37 6.77 -4.00 -10.28
N LEU A 38 7.89 -3.68 -10.94
CA LEU A 38 9.09 -3.16 -10.27
C LEU A 38 8.75 -1.95 -9.39
N HIS A 39 9.28 -1.95 -8.18
CA HIS A 39 9.08 -0.95 -7.13
C HIS A 39 7.65 -0.82 -6.59
N ALA A 40 6.72 -1.73 -6.95
CA ALA A 40 5.43 -1.78 -6.29
C ALA A 40 5.59 -2.04 -4.79
N THR A 41 4.63 -1.57 -4.00
CA THR A 41 4.57 -1.79 -2.55
C THR A 41 3.36 -2.65 -2.19
N THR A 42 3.52 -3.52 -1.20
CA THR A 42 2.42 -4.26 -0.57
C THR A 42 2.67 -4.39 0.95
N GLN A 43 1.72 -4.98 1.67
CA GLN A 43 1.87 -5.33 3.08
C GLN A 43 1.83 -6.85 3.27
N ASP A 44 2.71 -7.38 4.10
CA ASP A 44 2.63 -8.78 4.54
C ASP A 44 1.47 -9.02 5.52
N ALA A 45 1.28 -10.27 5.95
CA ALA A 45 0.23 -10.63 6.91
C ALA A 45 0.35 -9.91 8.28
N ASN A 46 1.53 -9.37 8.61
CA ASN A 46 1.80 -8.61 9.84
C ASN A 46 1.73 -7.09 9.62
N GLY A 47 1.31 -6.63 8.43
CA GLY A 47 1.24 -5.22 8.09
C GLY A 47 2.59 -4.57 7.79
N ARG A 48 3.65 -5.35 7.56
CA ARG A 48 4.97 -4.79 7.21
C ARG A 48 5.04 -4.51 5.72
N THR A 49 5.51 -3.31 5.36
CA THR A 49 5.70 -2.94 3.96
C THR A 49 6.80 -3.79 3.30
N MET A 50 6.49 -4.28 2.11
CA MET A 50 7.42 -4.93 1.20
C MET A 50 7.44 -4.21 -0.14
N TRP A 51 8.56 -4.34 -0.83
CA TRP A 51 8.77 -3.80 -2.17
C TRP A 51 9.03 -4.91 -3.18
N CYS A 52 8.50 -4.72 -4.38
CA CYS A 52 8.74 -5.61 -5.51
C CYS A 52 10.06 -5.23 -6.18
N ASN A 53 11.13 -5.97 -5.91
CA ASN A 53 12.48 -5.65 -6.37
C ASN A 53 13.10 -6.84 -7.11
N PRO A 54 14.11 -6.60 -7.98
CA PRO A 54 14.82 -7.68 -8.65
C PRO A 54 15.56 -8.56 -7.65
N THR A 55 15.66 -9.85 -7.94
CA THR A 55 16.58 -10.73 -7.24
C THR A 55 18.03 -10.34 -7.56
N MET A 56 18.88 -10.29 -6.54
CA MET A 56 20.31 -9.98 -6.72
C MET A 56 21.06 -11.10 -7.47
N THR A 57 20.51 -12.32 -7.46
CA THR A 57 21.05 -13.51 -8.11
C THR A 57 19.97 -14.22 -8.94
N GLY A 58 20.38 -15.09 -9.85
CA GLY A 58 19.47 -15.86 -10.71
C GLY A 58 18.96 -15.06 -11.92
N ASN A 59 17.72 -15.31 -12.35
CA ASN A 59 17.15 -14.76 -13.58
C ASN A 59 16.71 -13.28 -13.50
N HIS A 60 17.16 -12.53 -12.48
CA HIS A 60 16.70 -11.15 -12.21
C HIS A 60 15.17 -11.02 -12.19
N SER A 61 14.48 -12.03 -11.63
CA SER A 61 13.04 -12.01 -11.45
C SER A 61 12.64 -10.99 -10.39
N LEU A 62 11.41 -10.48 -10.46
CA LEU A 62 10.87 -9.57 -9.45
C LEU A 62 10.21 -10.37 -8.31
N VAL A 63 10.60 -10.07 -7.08
CA VAL A 63 10.06 -10.70 -5.87
C VAL A 63 9.79 -9.68 -4.77
N TRP A 64 8.86 -10.00 -3.88
CA TRP A 64 8.59 -9.20 -2.68
C TRP A 64 9.74 -9.30 -1.69
N GLN A 65 10.30 -8.16 -1.28
CA GLN A 65 11.44 -8.08 -0.37
C GLN A 65 11.25 -6.97 0.65
N TYR A 66 11.93 -7.10 1.79
CA TYR A 66 12.08 -6.01 2.76
C TYR A 66 13.28 -5.15 2.38
N GLY A 67 13.16 -3.84 2.58
CA GLY A 67 14.16 -2.88 2.12
C GLY A 67 13.78 -2.32 0.75
N GLY A 68 13.69 -0.98 0.68
CA GLY A 68 13.17 -0.28 -0.50
C GLY A 68 14.11 -0.36 -1.68
N PRO A 69 13.67 0.14 -2.84
CA PRO A 69 14.60 0.37 -3.94
C PRO A 69 15.81 1.18 -3.45
N SER A 70 17.01 0.69 -3.81
CA SER A 70 18.31 1.33 -3.59
C SER A 70 18.79 2.05 -4.84
#